data_AF-A0A1I3U0A8-F1
#
_entry.id   AF-A0A1I3U0A8-F1
#
_cell.length_a   1.000
_cell.length_b   1.000
_cell.length_c   1.000
_cell.angle_alpha   90.00
_cell.angle_beta   90.00
_cell.angle_gamma   90.00
#
_symmetry.space_group_name_H-M   'P 1'
#
loop_
_entity.id
_entity.type
_entity.pdbx_description
1 polymer ?
#
loop_
_entity_poly.entity_id
_entity_poly.type
_entity_poly.pdbx_seq_one_letter_code
_entity_poly.pdbx_strand_id
1 'polypeptide(L)'
;MSGTVRTETARRLGALRRQFPELLAELAPGGRSPAVPGPTPGPAGGARSTAPLRLHISDAIRDITDGVTELEEAVHDRLGLPRPQRARIPRRIGRLLGLLDRIGRDAVLAEHVLDEARRMSRRCSRALGGSEAMTAVDGRCPWCASVSLRAFPERRAVLCINPGCRCDDPGCACRTDPAHRHSWPRHALPHEPPDGLPDGPRGGGA
;
A
#
# COMPACT_ATOMS: atom_id res chain seq x y z
N MET A 1 -17.41 -7.41 18.24
CA MET A 1 -16.52 -6.68 17.31
C MET A 1 -16.96 -5.22 17.25
N SER A 2 -16.03 -4.25 17.30
CA SER A 2 -16.36 -2.83 17.06
C SER A 2 -16.83 -2.62 15.62
N GLY A 3 -17.87 -1.81 15.39
CA GLY A 3 -18.45 -1.56 14.06
C GLY A 3 -17.40 -1.14 13.01
N THR A 4 -16.31 -0.52 13.43
CA THR A 4 -15.18 -0.12 12.58
C THR A 4 -14.44 -1.31 11.95
N VAL A 5 -14.18 -2.38 12.72
CA VAL A 5 -13.47 -3.58 12.23
C VAL A 5 -14.28 -4.23 11.11
N ARG A 6 -15.61 -4.35 11.29
CA ARG A 6 -16.51 -4.89 10.26
C ARG A 6 -16.40 -4.14 8.95
N THR A 7 -16.55 -2.82 9.03
CA THR A 7 -16.63 -1.93 7.88
C THR A 7 -15.29 -1.91 7.14
N GLU A 8 -14.18 -1.93 7.88
CA GLU A 8 -12.86 -2.03 7.29
C GLU A 8 -12.66 -3.37 6.57
N THR A 9 -13.01 -4.49 7.22
CA THR A 9 -12.92 -5.83 6.61
C THR A 9 -13.75 -5.92 5.35
N ALA A 10 -15.01 -5.45 5.39
CA ALA A 10 -15.90 -5.43 4.23
C ALA A 10 -15.31 -4.61 3.07
N ARG A 11 -14.75 -3.43 3.37
CA ARG A 11 -14.10 -2.58 2.38
C ARG A 11 -12.89 -3.27 1.73
N ARG A 12 -12.02 -3.90 2.53
CA ARG A 12 -10.82 -4.60 2.05
C ARG A 12 -11.17 -5.81 1.18
N LEU A 13 -12.06 -6.68 1.67
CA LEU A 13 -12.55 -7.83 0.90
C LEU A 13 -13.29 -7.40 -0.37
N GLY A 14 -14.10 -6.34 -0.30
CA GLY A 14 -14.79 -5.79 -1.46
C GLY A 14 -13.85 -5.23 -2.52
N ALA A 15 -12.77 -4.55 -2.12
CA ALA A 15 -11.73 -4.09 -3.03
C ALA A 15 -10.99 -5.27 -3.67
N LEU A 16 -10.56 -6.25 -2.86
CA LEU A 16 -9.87 -7.46 -3.34
C LEU A 16 -10.73 -8.23 -4.36
N ARG A 17 -12.05 -8.35 -4.12
CA ARG A 17 -12.99 -9.01 -5.03
C ARG A 17 -13.05 -8.33 -6.41
N ARG A 18 -12.93 -7.00 -6.46
CA ARG A 18 -12.95 -6.22 -7.71
C ARG A 18 -11.61 -6.22 -8.45
N GLN A 19 -10.51 -6.13 -7.69
CA GLN A 19 -9.15 -6.02 -8.25
C GLN A 19 -8.59 -7.37 -8.72
N PHE A 20 -9.02 -8.49 -8.13
CA PHE A 20 -8.47 -9.80 -8.50
C PHE A 20 -8.66 -10.17 -9.99
N PRO A 21 -9.82 -9.92 -10.63
CA PRO A 21 -9.96 -10.05 -12.09
C PRO A 21 -9.00 -9.18 -12.90
N GLU A 22 -8.70 -7.95 -12.45
CA GLU A 22 -7.74 -7.05 -13.10
C GLU A 22 -6.32 -7.65 -13.05
N LEU A 23 -5.96 -8.25 -11.90
CA LEU A 23 -4.67 -8.93 -11.74
C LEU A 23 -4.52 -10.13 -12.69
N LEU A 24 -5.61 -10.88 -12.93
CA LEU A 24 -5.61 -11.95 -13.94
C LEU A 24 -5.48 -11.40 -15.37
N ALA A 25 -6.03 -10.22 -15.65
CA ALA A 25 -5.97 -9.59 -16.97
C ALA A 25 -4.55 -9.13 -17.33
N GLU A 26 -3.74 -8.71 -16.35
CA GLU A 26 -2.32 -8.37 -16.57
C GLU A 26 -1.47 -9.57 -17.04
N LEU A 27 -1.90 -10.80 -16.74
CA LEU A 27 -1.25 -12.00 -17.28
C LEU A 27 -1.77 -12.40 -18.67
N ALA A 28 -2.89 -11.86 -19.13
CA ALA A 28 -3.45 -12.21 -20.43
C ALA A 28 -2.53 -11.73 -21.57
N PRO A 29 -2.31 -12.54 -22.62
CA PRO A 29 -1.54 -12.10 -23.78
C PRO A 29 -2.21 -10.86 -24.39
N GLY A 30 -1.56 -9.69 -24.31
CA GLY A 30 -2.07 -8.42 -24.83
C GLY A 30 -2.36 -7.32 -23.80
N GLY A 31 -2.08 -7.52 -22.51
CA GLY A 31 -2.22 -6.49 -21.46
C GLY A 31 -1.40 -5.22 -21.76
N ARG A 32 -2.08 -4.09 -21.94
CA ARG A 32 -1.46 -2.77 -22.14
C ARG A 32 -0.74 -2.36 -20.87
N SER A 33 0.59 -2.30 -20.89
CA SER A 33 1.31 -1.46 -19.94
C SER A 33 0.75 -0.03 -20.03
N PRO A 34 0.50 0.66 -18.90
CA PRO A 34 0.14 2.06 -18.95
C PRO A 34 1.29 2.80 -19.63
N ALA A 35 0.97 3.44 -20.75
CA ALA A 35 1.92 4.22 -21.53
C ALA A 35 2.52 5.30 -20.63
N VAL A 36 3.79 5.12 -20.28
CA VAL A 36 4.67 6.22 -19.89
C VAL A 36 4.64 7.21 -21.06
N PRO A 37 4.42 8.53 -20.86
CA PRO A 37 4.59 9.51 -21.93
C PRO A 37 6.03 9.40 -22.43
N GLY A 38 6.21 8.95 -23.67
CA GLY A 38 7.53 8.65 -24.21
C GLY A 38 8.38 9.92 -24.38
N PRO A 39 9.68 9.89 -24.05
CA PRO A 39 10.63 10.77 -24.69
C PRO A 39 10.90 10.30 -26.13
N THR A 40 11.26 11.26 -26.97
CA THR A 40 11.59 11.22 -28.40
C THR A 40 12.33 9.96 -28.91
N PRO A 41 12.19 9.61 -30.21
CA PRO A 41 12.69 8.36 -30.76
C PRO A 41 14.22 8.37 -30.88
N GLY A 42 14.88 7.50 -30.10
CA GLY A 42 16.28 7.09 -30.27
C GLY A 42 16.38 5.64 -30.78
N PRO A 43 17.51 5.23 -31.38
CA PRO A 43 17.60 4.01 -32.16
C PRO A 43 17.55 2.74 -31.29
N ALA A 44 17.07 1.66 -31.91
CA ALA A 44 16.75 0.36 -31.35
C ALA A 44 17.77 -0.19 -30.34
N GLY A 45 17.32 -0.45 -29.12
CA GLY A 45 18.12 -1.10 -28.08
C GLY A 45 17.24 -1.76 -27.02
N GLY A 46 17.17 -3.09 -27.07
CA GLY A 46 16.79 -3.97 -25.94
C GLY A 46 15.32 -3.93 -25.53
N ALA A 47 14.56 -4.95 -25.91
CA ALA A 47 13.32 -5.32 -25.23
C ALA A 47 13.64 -5.52 -23.73
N ARG A 48 13.36 -4.51 -22.91
CA ARG A 48 13.36 -4.64 -21.45
C ARG A 48 12.36 -5.74 -21.11
N SER A 49 12.89 -6.87 -20.65
CA SER A 49 12.14 -8.08 -20.39
C SER A 49 10.92 -7.80 -19.52
N THR A 50 9.73 -8.11 -20.03
CA THR A 50 8.48 -8.14 -19.26
C THR A 50 8.39 -9.38 -18.36
N ALA A 51 9.36 -10.30 -18.44
CA ALA A 51 9.34 -11.56 -17.68
C ALA A 51 9.42 -11.38 -16.15
N PRO A 52 10.26 -10.49 -15.58
CA PRO A 52 10.23 -10.20 -14.14
C PRO A 52 8.90 -9.57 -13.72
N LEU A 53 8.27 -8.80 -14.62
CA LEU A 53 6.95 -8.24 -14.36
C LEU A 53 5.85 -9.32 -14.35
N ARG A 54 5.91 -10.31 -15.22
CA ARG A 54 4.91 -11.38 -15.24
C ARG A 54 5.08 -12.39 -14.10
N LEU A 55 6.31 -12.60 -13.62
CA LEU A 55 6.58 -13.48 -12.49
C LEU A 55 6.01 -12.90 -11.17
N HIS A 56 6.27 -11.63 -10.86
CA HIS A 56 5.75 -11.05 -9.60
C HIS A 56 4.21 -10.99 -9.58
N ILE A 57 3.55 -10.77 -10.72
CA ILE A 57 2.08 -10.84 -10.83
C ILE A 57 1.60 -12.27 -10.61
N SER A 58 2.27 -13.27 -11.21
CA SER A 58 1.93 -14.68 -11.05
C SER A 58 2.05 -15.13 -9.58
N ASP A 59 3.11 -14.70 -8.89
CA ASP A 59 3.30 -14.99 -7.47
C ASP A 59 2.23 -14.30 -6.60
N ALA A 60 1.89 -13.05 -6.91
CA ALA A 60 0.80 -12.36 -6.23
C ALA A 60 -0.54 -13.09 -6.40
N ILE A 61 -0.83 -13.61 -7.59
CA ILE A 61 -2.05 -14.39 -7.85
C ILE A 61 -2.06 -15.68 -7.04
N ARG A 62 -0.93 -16.41 -7.00
CA ARG A 62 -0.81 -17.65 -6.20
C ARG A 62 -1.06 -17.37 -4.72
N ASP A 63 -0.32 -16.42 -4.15
CA ASP A 63 -0.44 -16.03 -2.73
C ASP A 63 -1.86 -15.60 -2.34
N ILE A 64 -2.55 -14.84 -3.20
CA ILE A 64 -3.93 -14.39 -2.94
C ILE A 64 -4.90 -15.57 -3.06
N THR A 65 -4.69 -16.45 -4.04
CA THR A 65 -5.54 -17.63 -4.25
C THR A 65 -5.47 -18.57 -3.06
N ASP A 66 -4.27 -18.87 -2.59
CA ASP A 66 -4.02 -19.74 -1.45
C ASP A 66 -4.54 -19.07 -0.17
N GLY A 67 -4.19 -17.81 0.06
CA GLY A 67 -4.64 -17.06 1.24
C GLY A 67 -6.16 -16.93 1.37
N VAL A 68 -6.90 -16.70 0.27
CA VAL A 68 -8.38 -16.66 0.33
C VAL A 68 -8.96 -18.05 0.58
N THR A 69 -8.35 -19.09 0.00
CA THR A 69 -8.82 -20.47 0.18
C THR A 69 -8.63 -20.91 1.63
N GLU A 70 -7.44 -20.70 2.18
CA GLU A 70 -7.12 -20.98 3.58
C GLU A 70 -7.99 -20.18 4.55
N LEU A 71 -8.20 -18.87 4.28
CA LEU A 71 -9.04 -18.02 5.11
C LEU A 71 -10.51 -18.49 5.13
N GLU A 72 -11.08 -18.88 3.99
CA GLU A 72 -12.44 -19.43 3.94
C GLU A 72 -12.55 -20.75 4.72
N GLU A 73 -11.55 -21.62 4.61
CA GLU A 73 -11.50 -22.88 5.36
C GLU A 73 -11.40 -22.64 6.87
N ALA A 74 -10.50 -21.75 7.31
CA ALA A 74 -10.33 -21.41 8.71
C ALA A 74 -11.58 -20.74 9.32
N VAL A 75 -12.25 -19.86 8.56
CA VAL A 75 -13.52 -19.27 9.00
C VAL A 75 -14.62 -20.33 9.13
N HIS A 76 -14.72 -21.25 8.16
CA HIS A 76 -15.72 -22.31 8.22
C HIS A 76 -15.48 -23.24 9.42
N ASP A 77 -14.23 -23.66 9.64
CA ASP A 77 -13.84 -24.48 10.79
C ASP A 77 -14.18 -23.77 12.12
N ARG A 78 -13.74 -22.52 12.29
CA ARG A 78 -13.97 -21.74 13.51
C ARG A 78 -15.45 -21.48 13.81
N LEU A 79 -16.29 -21.37 12.78
CA LEU A 79 -17.74 -21.15 12.88
C LEU A 79 -18.56 -22.46 12.91
N GLY A 80 -17.92 -23.63 12.88
CA GLY A 80 -18.58 -24.93 12.87
C GLY A 80 -19.42 -25.19 11.60
N LEU A 81 -18.99 -24.64 10.46
CA LEU A 81 -19.65 -24.78 9.18
C LEU A 81 -19.06 -25.95 8.37
N PRO A 82 -19.85 -26.59 7.49
CA PRO A 82 -19.32 -27.60 6.56
C PRO A 82 -18.20 -27.02 5.70
N ARG A 83 -17.22 -27.85 5.33
CA ARG A 83 -16.10 -27.41 4.49
C ARG A 83 -16.59 -26.70 3.22
N PRO A 84 -16.05 -25.53 2.86
CA PRO A 84 -16.53 -24.78 1.71
C PRO A 84 -16.25 -25.53 0.40
N GLN A 85 -17.24 -25.57 -0.49
CA GLN A 85 -17.05 -26.11 -1.83
C GLN A 85 -16.06 -25.27 -2.64
N ARG A 86 -15.28 -25.95 -3.51
CA ARG A 86 -14.36 -25.31 -4.46
C ARG A 86 -15.08 -24.24 -5.29
N ALA A 87 -14.47 -23.06 -5.36
CA ALA A 87 -14.98 -21.94 -6.13
C ALA A 87 -13.84 -21.01 -6.57
N ARG A 88 -14.10 -20.18 -7.59
CA ARG A 88 -13.19 -19.08 -7.99
C ARG A 88 -13.09 -18.05 -6.87
N ILE A 89 -11.94 -17.39 -6.78
CA ILE A 89 -11.59 -16.44 -5.71
C ILE A 89 -12.66 -15.35 -5.49
N PRO A 90 -13.22 -14.66 -6.50
CA PRO A 90 -14.24 -13.65 -6.26
C PRO A 90 -15.51 -14.20 -5.56
N ARG A 91 -15.87 -15.46 -5.83
CA ARG A 91 -17.02 -16.13 -5.20
C ARG A 91 -16.72 -16.51 -3.76
N ARG A 92 -15.51 -17.00 -3.47
CA ARG A 92 -15.05 -17.28 -2.09
C ARG A 92 -15.04 -16.01 -1.24
N ILE A 93 -14.50 -14.91 -1.76
CA ILE A 93 -14.55 -13.59 -1.10
C ILE A 93 -16.00 -13.14 -0.87
N GLY A 94 -16.90 -13.39 -1.83
CA GLY A 94 -18.33 -13.12 -1.66
C GLY A 94 -18.97 -13.88 -0.49
N ARG A 95 -18.59 -15.14 -0.27
CA ARG A 95 -19.07 -15.93 0.88
C ARG A 95 -18.53 -15.38 2.19
N LEU A 96 -17.23 -15.04 2.25
CA LEU A 96 -16.62 -14.40 3.42
C LEU A 96 -17.33 -13.08 3.78
N LEU A 97 -17.66 -12.25 2.79
CA LEU A 97 -18.45 -11.02 2.98
C LEU A 97 -19.83 -11.32 3.59
N GLY A 98 -20.50 -12.39 3.15
CA GLY A 98 -21.77 -12.83 3.71
C GLY A 98 -21.70 -13.39 5.13
N LEU A 99 -20.50 -13.73 5.61
CA LEU A 99 -20.27 -14.26 6.95
C LEU A 99 -19.85 -13.19 7.97
N LEU A 100 -19.66 -11.93 7.57
CA LEU A 100 -19.12 -10.88 8.45
C LEU A 100 -19.94 -10.63 9.72
N ASP A 101 -21.27 -10.82 9.67
CA ASP A 101 -22.12 -10.76 10.87
C ASP A 101 -21.77 -11.85 11.88
N ARG A 102 -21.51 -13.07 11.41
CA ARG A 102 -21.16 -14.22 12.26
C ARG A 102 -19.73 -14.11 12.77
N ILE A 103 -18.79 -13.77 11.88
CA ILE A 103 -17.40 -13.49 12.21
C ILE A 103 -17.34 -12.41 13.30
N GLY A 104 -18.17 -11.37 13.19
CA GLY A 104 -18.23 -10.27 14.16
C GLY A 104 -18.58 -10.63 15.59
N ARG A 105 -19.16 -11.82 15.82
CA ARG A 105 -19.48 -12.33 17.16
C ARG A 105 -18.27 -12.92 17.87
N ASP A 106 -17.20 -13.22 17.14
CA ASP A 106 -15.92 -13.69 17.65
C ASP A 106 -14.84 -12.63 17.39
N ALA A 107 -14.35 -11.99 18.44
CA ALA A 107 -13.38 -10.90 18.32
C ALA A 107 -12.05 -11.38 17.72
N VAL A 108 -11.57 -12.55 18.11
CA VAL A 108 -10.29 -13.10 17.63
C VAL A 108 -10.38 -13.46 16.16
N LEU A 109 -11.48 -14.12 15.76
CA LEU A 109 -11.72 -14.43 14.34
C LEU A 109 -11.86 -13.14 13.51
N ALA A 110 -12.57 -12.14 14.02
CA ALA A 110 -12.75 -10.87 13.33
C ALA A 110 -11.43 -10.13 13.07
N GLU A 111 -10.54 -10.10 14.06
CA GLU A 111 -9.19 -9.51 13.93
C GLU A 111 -8.35 -10.28 12.92
N HIS A 112 -8.31 -11.61 13.04
CA HIS A 112 -7.61 -12.47 12.10
C HIS A 112 -8.07 -12.21 10.64
N VAL A 113 -9.38 -12.22 10.40
CA VAL A 113 -9.93 -11.98 9.05
C VAL A 113 -9.58 -10.58 8.53
N LEU A 114 -9.56 -9.56 9.38
CA LEU A 114 -9.16 -8.21 8.99
C LEU A 114 -7.67 -8.17 8.58
N ASP A 115 -6.79 -8.80 9.35
CA ASP A 115 -5.36 -8.80 9.07
C ASP A 115 -5.01 -9.57 7.79
N GLU A 116 -5.69 -10.70 7.57
CA GLU A 116 -5.60 -11.48 6.33
C GLU A 116 -6.11 -10.68 5.12
N ALA A 117 -7.28 -10.04 5.25
CA ALA A 117 -7.83 -9.18 4.19
C ALA A 117 -6.90 -8.01 3.88
N ARG A 118 -6.31 -7.37 4.90
CA ARG A 118 -5.31 -6.32 4.73
C ARG A 118 -4.06 -6.83 4.01
N ARG A 119 -3.52 -8.00 4.39
CA ARG A 119 -2.35 -8.61 3.74
C ARG A 119 -2.60 -8.81 2.25
N MET A 120 -3.72 -9.42 1.89
CA MET A 120 -4.04 -9.74 0.50
C MET A 120 -4.37 -8.49 -0.32
N SER A 121 -5.14 -7.54 0.22
CA SER A 121 -5.41 -6.27 -0.48
C SER A 121 -4.11 -5.49 -0.78
N ARG A 122 -3.16 -5.45 0.16
CA ARG A 122 -1.86 -4.79 -0.05
C ARG A 122 -1.07 -5.44 -1.18
N ARG A 123 -0.98 -6.77 -1.18
CA ARG A 123 -0.28 -7.52 -2.22
C ARG A 123 -0.92 -7.31 -3.61
N CYS A 124 -2.24 -7.33 -3.68
CA CYS A 124 -2.99 -7.06 -4.91
C CYS A 124 -2.73 -5.63 -5.42
N SER A 125 -2.80 -4.62 -4.54
CA SER A 125 -2.53 -3.23 -4.91
C SER A 125 -1.10 -3.02 -5.42
N ARG A 126 -0.10 -3.63 -4.77
CA ARG A 126 1.30 -3.54 -5.22
C ARG A 126 1.52 -4.19 -6.58
N ALA A 127 0.93 -5.36 -6.81
CA ALA A 127 1.05 -6.06 -8.07
C ALA A 127 0.36 -5.33 -9.24
N LEU A 128 -0.69 -4.53 -8.95
CA LEU A 128 -1.35 -3.64 -9.91
C LEU A 128 -0.67 -2.27 -10.04
N GLY A 129 0.52 -2.06 -9.46
CA GLY A 129 1.23 -0.77 -9.51
C GLY A 129 0.59 0.34 -8.68
N GLY A 130 -0.34 0.02 -7.78
CA GLY A 130 -0.99 0.96 -6.89
C GLY A 130 0.00 1.62 -5.94
N SER A 131 -0.03 2.96 -5.86
CA SER A 131 0.68 3.72 -4.84
C SER A 131 -0.05 3.63 -3.50
N GLU A 132 0.73 3.56 -2.42
CA GLU A 132 0.19 3.53 -1.06
C GLU A 132 -0.71 4.74 -0.78
N ALA A 133 -1.86 4.52 -0.15
CA ALA A 133 -2.77 5.60 0.22
C ALA A 133 -2.13 6.49 1.29
N MET A 134 -1.83 7.73 0.90
CA MET A 134 -1.19 8.73 1.74
C MET A 134 -2.22 9.56 2.50
N THR A 135 -2.00 9.83 3.78
CA THR A 135 -2.82 10.77 4.56
C THR A 135 -2.05 12.07 4.76
N ALA A 136 -2.72 13.22 4.60
CA ALA A 136 -2.14 14.51 4.97
C ALA A 136 -1.77 14.50 6.46
N VAL A 137 -0.59 15.04 6.76
CA VAL A 137 -0.13 15.28 8.13
C VAL A 137 -0.22 16.77 8.37
N ASP A 138 -0.78 17.16 9.51
CA ASP A 138 -0.85 18.56 9.90
C ASP A 138 0.55 19.11 10.18
N GLY A 139 0.78 20.36 9.74
CA GLY A 139 2.07 21.03 9.89
C GLY A 139 2.88 21.17 8.60
N ARG A 140 4.07 21.77 8.74
CA ARG A 140 5.01 22.05 7.65
C ARG A 140 6.23 21.14 7.77
N CYS A 141 6.82 20.80 6.63
CA CYS A 141 8.11 20.12 6.63
C CYS A 141 9.18 21.03 7.28
N PRO A 142 9.98 20.54 8.25
CA PRO A 142 11.02 21.35 8.90
C PRO A 142 12.11 21.86 7.94
N TRP A 143 12.38 21.14 6.85
CA TRP A 143 13.47 21.49 5.93
C TRP A 143 13.06 22.45 4.81
N CYS A 144 11.84 22.32 4.27
CA CYS A 144 11.40 23.17 3.15
C CYS A 144 10.16 24.02 3.45
N ALA A 145 9.69 24.01 4.70
CA ALA A 145 8.49 24.72 5.18
C ALA A 145 7.19 24.44 4.40
N SER A 146 7.18 23.45 3.50
CA SER A 146 6.03 23.13 2.64
C SER A 146 4.98 22.28 3.36
N VAL A 147 3.69 22.49 3.07
CA VAL A 147 2.55 21.68 3.55
C VAL A 147 2.37 20.38 2.76
N SER A 148 3.47 19.65 2.62
CA SER A 148 3.58 18.45 1.76
C SER A 148 3.93 17.18 2.55
N LEU A 149 3.75 17.21 3.86
CA LEU A 149 3.93 16.02 4.69
C LEU A 149 2.79 15.03 4.46
N ARG A 150 3.17 13.77 4.26
CA ARG A 150 2.25 12.66 4.04
C ARG A 150 2.65 11.49 4.90
N ALA A 151 1.67 10.93 5.62
CA ALA A 151 1.82 9.67 6.32
C ALA A 151 1.59 8.52 5.34
N PHE A 152 2.50 7.55 5.41
CA PHE A 152 2.51 6.29 4.69
C PHE A 152 2.28 5.19 5.74
N PRO A 153 1.01 4.79 5.99
CA PRO A 153 0.68 3.87 7.07
C PRO A 153 1.34 2.50 6.96
N GLU A 154 1.56 2.00 5.73
CA GLU A 154 2.21 0.73 5.46
C GLU A 154 3.72 0.81 5.70
N ARG A 155 4.35 1.92 5.32
CA ARG A 155 5.78 2.17 5.59
C ARG A 155 6.05 2.54 7.04
N ARG A 156 5.00 2.83 7.83
CA ARG A 156 5.09 3.43 9.16
C ARG A 156 6.00 4.67 9.15
N ALA A 157 5.89 5.44 8.07
CA ALA A 157 6.74 6.58 7.81
C ALA A 157 5.92 7.83 7.49
N VAL A 158 6.49 8.99 7.78
CA VAL A 158 6.05 10.27 7.24
C VAL A 158 7.13 10.75 6.27
N LEU A 159 6.73 11.21 5.08
CA LEU A 159 7.63 11.77 4.08
C LEU A 159 7.14 13.16 3.66
N CYS A 160 8.08 14.03 3.27
CA CYS A 160 7.76 15.24 2.53
C CYS A 160 7.71 14.90 1.02
N ILE A 161 6.57 15.12 0.36
CA ILE A 161 6.40 14.78 -1.06
C ILE A 161 6.86 15.89 -2.02
N ASN A 162 7.30 17.05 -1.51
CA ASN A 162 7.90 18.09 -2.35
C ASN A 162 9.20 17.56 -3.00
N PRO A 163 9.29 17.50 -4.34
CA PRO A 163 10.45 16.95 -5.05
C PRO A 163 11.75 17.73 -4.82
N GLY A 164 11.67 19.01 -4.47
CA GLY A 164 12.82 19.84 -4.14
C GLY A 164 13.31 19.70 -2.70
N CYS A 165 12.58 19.00 -1.82
CA CYS A 165 12.95 18.88 -0.42
C CYS A 165 14.19 18.00 -0.23
N ARG A 166 15.15 18.49 0.56
CA ARG A 166 16.39 17.81 0.96
C ARG A 166 16.61 18.08 2.45
N CYS A 167 17.10 17.10 3.20
CA CYS A 167 17.46 17.32 4.60
C CYS A 167 18.93 17.71 4.76
N ASP A 168 19.27 18.26 5.93
CA ASP A 168 20.64 18.68 6.25
C ASP A 168 21.54 17.54 6.72
N ASP A 169 20.96 16.37 7.04
CA ASP A 169 21.73 15.18 7.42
C ASP A 169 22.67 14.74 6.28
N PRO A 170 24.00 14.78 6.47
CA PRO A 170 24.98 14.40 5.46
C PRO A 170 24.97 12.91 5.12
N GLY A 171 24.45 12.05 6.01
CA GLY A 171 24.32 10.60 5.76
C GLY A 171 23.04 10.20 5.03
N CYS A 172 22.10 11.13 4.83
CA CYS A 172 20.81 10.81 4.25
C CYS A 172 20.84 10.82 2.71
N ALA A 173 20.47 9.69 2.11
CA ALA A 173 20.46 9.50 0.65
C ALA A 173 19.54 10.48 -0.11
N CYS A 174 18.62 11.18 0.56
CA CYS A 174 17.76 12.16 -0.12
C CYS A 174 18.56 13.31 -0.74
N ARG A 175 19.77 13.61 -0.22
CA ARG A 175 20.66 14.66 -0.75
C ARG A 175 21.16 14.35 -2.16
N THR A 176 21.42 13.09 -2.45
CA THR A 176 22.11 12.65 -3.66
C THR A 176 21.23 11.86 -4.62
N ASP A 177 20.17 11.21 -4.11
CA ASP A 177 19.24 10.41 -4.91
C ASP A 177 17.87 11.10 -5.04
N PRO A 178 17.50 11.60 -6.24
CA PRO A 178 16.18 12.21 -6.51
C PRO A 178 14.99 11.26 -6.33
N ALA A 179 15.19 9.95 -6.26
CA ALA A 179 14.16 8.96 -5.94
C ALA A 179 14.01 8.72 -4.43
N HIS A 180 15.03 9.07 -3.63
CA HIS A 180 15.00 8.92 -2.18
C HIS A 180 14.37 10.15 -1.50
N ARG A 181 13.56 9.92 -0.48
CA ARG A 181 13.00 10.97 0.38
C ARG A 181 13.37 10.67 1.82
N HIS A 182 13.72 11.71 2.58
CA HIS A 182 13.93 11.57 4.01
C HIS A 182 12.64 11.03 4.66
N SER A 183 12.80 10.09 5.57
CA SER A 183 11.70 9.40 6.21
C SER A 183 11.75 9.49 7.74
N TRP A 184 10.66 9.96 8.34
CA TRP A 184 10.47 9.95 9.78
C TRP A 184 9.66 8.72 10.20
N PRO A 185 10.02 8.03 11.29
CA PRO A 185 9.12 7.07 11.93
C PRO A 185 7.76 7.71 12.25
N ARG A 186 6.66 6.98 12.09
CA ARG A 186 5.27 7.50 12.27
C ARG A 186 5.02 8.19 13.62
N HIS A 187 5.77 7.84 14.67
CA HIS A 187 5.66 8.39 16.02
C HIS A 187 6.66 9.53 16.31
N ALA A 188 7.58 9.80 15.38
CA ALA A 188 8.58 10.85 15.47
C ALA A 188 8.27 11.94 14.44
N LEU A 189 7.05 12.48 14.48
CA LEU A 189 6.83 13.78 13.85
C LEU A 189 7.83 14.76 14.49
N PRO A 190 8.43 15.67 13.72
CA PRO A 190 9.23 16.75 14.27
C PRO A 190 8.29 17.70 15.00
N HIS A 191 7.97 17.36 16.24
CA HIS A 191 7.54 18.33 17.22
C HIS A 191 8.83 19.02 17.65
N GLU A 192 8.99 20.24 17.14
CA GLU A 192 10.10 21.19 17.38
C GLU A 192 11.39 20.93 16.59
N PRO A 193 12.01 22.01 16.05
CA PRO A 193 13.39 21.95 15.59
C PRO A 193 14.30 21.59 16.77
N PRO A 194 15.39 20.83 16.58
CA PRO A 194 16.39 20.69 17.63
C PRO A 194 16.92 22.08 17.98
N ASP A 195 16.76 22.47 19.24
CA ASP A 195 17.36 23.68 19.79
C ASP A 195 18.85 23.72 19.43
N GLY A 196 19.28 24.77 18.73
CA GLY A 196 20.70 25.07 18.56
C GLY A 196 21.19 25.29 17.12
N LEU A 197 20.60 26.23 16.38
CA LEU A 197 21.35 26.97 15.37
C LEU A 197 21.25 28.47 15.67
N PRO A 198 22.38 29.20 15.77
CA PRO A 198 22.38 30.62 16.10
C PRO A 198 21.73 31.44 14.98
N ASP A 199 20.95 32.44 15.37
CA ASP A 199 20.40 33.48 14.50
C ASP A 199 21.51 34.09 13.62
N GLY A 200 21.51 33.75 12.33
CA GLY A 200 22.29 34.43 11.30
C GLY A 200 21.68 35.79 10.95
N PRO A 201 22.48 36.77 10.49
CA PRO A 201 22.19 38.18 10.68
C PRO A 201 21.00 38.64 9.85
N ARG A 202 20.10 39.38 10.51
CA ARG A 202 19.07 40.20 9.85
C ARG A 202 19.79 41.28 9.05
N GLY A 203 19.84 41.10 7.72
CA GLY A 203 20.23 42.16 6.79
C GLY A 203 19.25 43.32 6.90
N GLY A 204 19.68 44.37 7.60
CA GLY A 204 19.05 45.68 7.60
C GLY A 204 19.13 46.33 6.22
N GLY A 205 18.09 47.08 5.88
CA GLY A 205 18.00 47.78 4.63
C GLY A 205 18.99 48.93 4.48
N ALA A 206 19.20 49.28 3.22
CA ALA A 206 19.28 50.65 2.72
C ALA A 206 18.66 50.63 1.31
#